data_AF-A0A3M7LF92-F1
#
_entry.id   AF-A0A3M7LF92-F1
#
_cell.length_a   1.000
_cell.length_b   1.000
_cell.length_c   1.000
_cell.angle_alpha   90.00
_cell.angle_beta   90.00
_cell.angle_gamma   90.00
#
_symmetry.space_group_name_H-M   'P 1'
#
loop_
_entity.id
_entity.type
_entity.pdbx_description
1 polymer ?
#
loop_
_entity_poly.entity_id
_entity_poly.type
_entity_poly.pdbx_seq_one_letter_code
_entity_poly.pdbx_strand_id
1 'polypeptide(L)'
;MKNLFFAACTTFLLVACDKVKMDVKTSEKTDSTAKEEWKPVDSATATKAWMDYATPGEVHKMLAKSDGTWTGETTMWMEEGGKPVVSTSECTNKMIFDGRYQVTNHKGNFMGMSFEGMGITGYDNSKKKFVSNWIDNMGTGIMYMEGDWNPSKKSIEFKGKMTDPTRPGKDCEMREVYTFVDDNNQILEMYGPDSKTGKEYKTMEIKFMRKK
;
A
#
# COMPACT_ATOMS: atom_id res chain seq x y z
N MET A 1 -14.74 -24.33 73.45
CA MET A 1 -14.18 -23.41 74.47
C MET A 1 -12.83 -23.94 74.92
N LYS A 2 -11.88 -23.01 75.11
CA LYS A 2 -10.47 -23.17 75.50
C LYS A 2 -9.47 -23.48 74.38
N ASN A 3 -9.18 -22.40 73.67
CA ASN A 3 -7.89 -22.01 73.10
C ASN A 3 -6.72 -22.27 74.05
N LEU A 4 -5.50 -22.46 73.50
CA LEU A 4 -4.28 -21.88 74.07
C LEU A 4 -3.10 -21.93 73.07
N PHE A 5 -3.04 -20.88 72.25
CA PHE A 5 -1.97 -19.88 72.10
C PHE A 5 -0.46 -20.19 72.28
N PHE A 6 0.29 -19.56 71.35
CA PHE A 6 1.68 -19.04 71.39
C PHE A 6 2.83 -20.06 71.58
N ALA A 7 4.04 -19.91 71.07
CA ALA A 7 4.68 -19.29 69.90
C ALA A 7 6.20 -19.57 70.05
N ALA A 8 6.91 -19.47 68.93
CA ALA A 8 8.36 -19.29 68.79
C ALA A 8 9.30 -20.50 68.99
N CYS A 9 10.10 -20.73 67.94
CA CYS A 9 11.38 -21.47 67.79
C CYS A 9 11.32 -22.18 66.42
N THR A 10 12.28 -22.20 65.51
CA THR A 10 13.69 -21.80 65.47
C THR A 10 14.11 -21.88 63.99
N THR A 11 15.21 -21.23 63.66
CA THR A 11 15.93 -21.15 62.38
C THR A 11 16.37 -22.49 61.72
N PHE A 12 16.86 -22.39 60.47
CA PHE A 12 17.56 -23.39 59.60
C PHE A 12 16.59 -24.32 58.82
N LEU A 13 16.67 -24.60 57.51
CA LEU A 13 17.76 -24.68 56.52
C LEU A 13 17.22 -24.66 55.07
N LEU A 14 18.12 -24.35 54.15
CA LEU A 14 18.08 -24.61 52.71
C LEU A 14 17.61 -26.04 52.37
N VAL A 15 16.95 -26.22 51.20
CA VAL A 15 17.35 -27.15 50.11
C VAL A 15 16.18 -27.45 49.14
N ALA A 16 16.55 -27.42 47.85
CA ALA A 16 16.04 -28.14 46.68
C ALA A 16 14.70 -27.75 46.01
N CYS A 17 14.88 -27.41 44.73
CA CYS A 17 13.90 -27.54 43.66
C CYS A 17 13.20 -28.91 43.65
N ASP A 18 11.90 -28.88 43.35
CA ASP A 18 11.31 -29.95 42.56
C ASP A 18 10.53 -29.42 41.37
N LYS A 19 10.70 -30.14 40.26
CA LYS A 19 10.39 -29.77 38.89
C LYS A 19 8.92 -30.03 38.59
N VAL A 20 8.19 -29.04 38.09
CA VAL A 20 7.04 -29.27 37.22
C VAL A 20 7.47 -29.00 35.78
N LYS A 21 7.62 -30.08 35.00
CA LYS A 21 7.83 -30.03 33.56
C LYS A 21 6.50 -29.70 32.88
N MET A 22 6.42 -28.57 32.19
CA MET A 22 5.50 -28.39 31.07
C MET A 22 6.31 -28.47 29.77
N ASP A 23 6.18 -29.60 29.08
CA ASP A 23 6.64 -29.81 27.72
C ASP A 23 5.74 -29.01 26.76
N VAL A 24 6.20 -27.83 26.33
CA VAL A 24 5.72 -27.19 25.10
C VAL A 24 6.77 -27.41 24.04
N LYS A 25 6.55 -28.43 23.20
CA LYS A 25 7.27 -28.61 21.94
C LYS A 25 6.99 -27.40 21.04
N THR A 26 7.87 -26.42 21.11
CA THR A 26 8.00 -25.38 20.09
C THR A 26 8.75 -26.02 18.94
N SER A 27 8.06 -26.31 17.84
CA SER A 27 8.70 -26.68 16.58
C SER A 27 9.46 -25.46 16.05
N GLU A 28 10.78 -25.46 16.21
CA GLU A 28 11.66 -24.53 15.54
C GLU A 28 11.57 -24.77 14.03
N LYS A 29 10.85 -23.89 13.32
CA LYS A 29 11.14 -23.58 11.93
C LYS A 29 12.08 -22.40 11.94
N THR A 30 13.32 -22.65 11.54
CA THR A 30 14.39 -21.68 11.32
C THR A 30 13.94 -20.71 10.23
N ASP A 31 13.42 -19.55 10.63
CA ASP A 31 13.28 -18.39 9.75
C ASP A 31 14.54 -17.54 9.93
N SER A 32 15.53 -17.78 9.07
CA SER A 32 16.78 -17.03 9.06
C SER A 32 16.60 -15.73 8.29
N THR A 33 15.90 -14.77 8.89
CA THR A 33 16.10 -13.36 8.57
C THR A 33 17.03 -12.78 9.63
N ALA A 34 18.28 -12.51 9.26
CA ALA A 34 19.18 -11.74 10.09
C ALA A 34 18.51 -10.39 10.37
N LYS A 35 18.06 -10.16 11.61
CA LYS A 35 17.57 -8.85 12.04
C LYS A 35 18.74 -7.89 11.92
N GLU A 36 18.66 -7.00 10.93
CA GLU A 36 19.58 -5.88 10.84
C GLU A 36 19.50 -5.09 12.14
N GLU A 37 20.60 -5.06 12.88
CA GLU A 37 20.66 -4.43 14.19
C GLU A 37 20.46 -2.92 14.02
N TRP A 38 19.57 -2.33 14.83
CA TRP A 38 19.27 -0.90 14.79
C TRP A 38 20.53 -0.10 15.15
N LYS A 39 21.07 0.64 14.17
CA LYS A 39 22.26 1.47 14.34
C LYS A 39 21.84 2.88 14.76
N PRO A 40 22.17 3.34 15.98
CA PRO A 40 21.93 4.73 16.36
C PRO A 40 22.78 5.66 15.50
N VAL A 41 22.21 6.81 15.16
CA VAL A 41 22.90 7.91 14.47
C VAL A 41 22.94 9.13 15.39
N ASP A 42 23.93 10.00 15.21
CA ASP A 42 23.99 11.27 15.95
C ASP A 42 22.84 12.21 15.54
N SER A 43 22.54 13.19 16.39
CA SER A 43 21.41 14.09 16.20
C SER A 43 21.51 14.96 14.95
N ALA A 44 22.72 15.34 14.53
CA ALA A 44 22.92 16.15 13.33
C ALA A 44 22.64 15.32 12.07
N THR A 45 23.15 14.08 12.02
CA THR A 45 22.87 13.12 10.96
C THR A 45 21.37 12.81 10.87
N ALA A 46 20.71 12.54 12.01
CA ALA A 46 19.27 12.29 12.06
C ALA A 46 18.46 13.48 11.55
N THR A 47 18.79 14.69 11.99
CA THR A 47 18.09 15.92 11.58
C THR A 47 18.22 16.14 10.08
N LYS A 48 19.43 16.01 9.54
CA LYS A 48 19.67 16.15 8.10
C LYS A 48 18.87 15.12 7.29
N ALA A 49 18.90 13.85 7.69
CA ALA A 49 18.16 12.79 7.01
C ALA A 49 16.65 13.06 7.01
N TRP A 50 16.10 13.56 8.12
CA TRP A 50 14.69 13.95 8.20
C TRP A 50 14.35 15.14 7.29
N MET A 51 15.20 16.16 7.23
CA MET A 51 15.01 17.28 6.31
C MET A 51 15.04 16.84 4.85
N ASP A 52 16.02 16.02 4.47
CA ASP A 52 16.16 15.52 3.09
C ASP A 52 14.97 14.62 2.71
N TYR A 53 14.52 13.76 3.63
CA TYR A 53 13.32 12.93 3.45
C TYR A 53 12.06 13.79 3.26
N ALA A 54 11.88 14.80 4.11
CA ALA A 54 10.65 15.57 4.16
C ALA A 54 10.56 16.69 3.09
N THR A 55 11.63 17.00 2.35
CA THR A 55 11.63 18.14 1.41
C THR A 55 11.13 17.73 0.01
N PRO A 56 10.03 18.32 -0.50
CA PRO A 56 9.58 18.07 -1.87
C PRO A 56 10.65 18.46 -2.91
N GLY A 57 10.86 17.58 -3.90
CA GLY A 57 11.83 17.76 -4.99
C GLY A 57 11.18 17.78 -6.38
N GLU A 58 11.99 17.57 -7.42
CA GLU A 58 11.53 17.59 -8.83
C GLU A 58 10.43 16.56 -9.13
N VAL A 59 10.48 15.37 -8.52
CA VAL A 59 9.43 14.35 -8.67
C VAL A 59 8.10 14.83 -8.10
N HIS A 60 8.12 15.58 -7.00
CA HIS A 60 6.91 16.15 -6.41
C HIS A 60 6.33 17.27 -7.28
N LYS A 61 7.19 18.11 -7.87
CA LYS A 61 6.77 19.10 -8.87
C LYS A 61 6.17 18.45 -10.11
N MET A 62 6.69 17.31 -10.54
CA MET A 62 6.13 16.52 -11.64
C MET A 62 4.70 16.04 -11.30
N LEU A 63 4.48 15.47 -10.12
CA LEU A 63 3.13 15.07 -9.67
C LEU A 63 2.18 16.28 -9.61
N ALA A 64 2.66 17.42 -9.08
CA ALA A 64 1.87 18.64 -8.97
C ALA A 64 1.37 19.19 -10.31
N LYS A 65 2.05 18.90 -11.43
CA LYS A 65 1.55 19.28 -12.77
C LYS A 65 0.22 18.61 -13.09
N SER A 66 -0.09 17.48 -12.48
CA SER A 66 -1.36 16.77 -12.69
C SER A 66 -2.53 17.34 -11.88
N ASP A 67 -2.31 18.32 -11.00
CA ASP A 67 -3.38 18.95 -10.23
C ASP A 67 -4.45 19.56 -11.15
N GLY A 68 -5.71 19.41 -10.77
CA GLY A 68 -6.86 19.85 -11.55
C GLY A 68 -7.89 18.75 -11.75
N THR A 69 -8.89 19.03 -12.58
CA THR A 69 -9.98 18.11 -12.88
C THR A 69 -9.79 17.46 -14.24
N TRP A 70 -10.12 16.18 -14.33
CA TRP A 70 -9.94 15.35 -15.51
C TRP A 70 -11.19 14.53 -15.77
N THR A 71 -11.42 14.21 -17.04
CA THR A 71 -12.37 13.18 -17.47
C THR A 71 -11.58 11.92 -17.79
N GLY A 72 -12.03 10.78 -17.26
CA GLY A 72 -11.47 9.46 -17.56
C GLY A 72 -12.42 8.65 -18.45
N GLU A 73 -11.94 8.19 -19.60
CA GLU A 73 -12.59 7.13 -20.37
C GLU A 73 -12.02 5.79 -19.93
N THR A 74 -12.83 5.00 -19.23
CA THR A 74 -12.44 3.72 -18.65
C THR A 74 -12.89 2.57 -19.54
N THR A 75 -11.96 1.69 -19.89
CA THR A 75 -12.22 0.41 -20.56
C THR A 75 -11.80 -0.72 -19.63
N MET A 76 -12.67 -1.69 -19.40
CA MET A 76 -12.43 -2.79 -18.46
C MET A 76 -12.70 -4.14 -19.10
N TRP A 77 -11.87 -5.13 -18.78
CA TRP A 77 -11.97 -6.52 -19.23
C TRP A 77 -12.10 -7.42 -18.01
N MET A 78 -13.18 -8.22 -17.97
CA MET A 78 -13.45 -9.15 -16.87
C MET A 78 -12.74 -10.50 -17.01
N GLU A 79 -12.28 -10.81 -18.22
CA GLU A 79 -11.53 -12.01 -18.57
C GLU A 79 -10.62 -11.71 -19.77
N GLU A 80 -9.52 -12.46 -19.88
CA GLU A 80 -8.57 -12.29 -20.98
C GLU A 80 -9.25 -12.53 -22.34
N GLY A 81 -9.19 -11.52 -23.23
CA GLY A 81 -9.82 -11.58 -24.56
C GLY A 81 -11.34 -11.39 -24.57
N GLY A 82 -11.97 -11.13 -23.43
CA GLY A 82 -13.40 -10.85 -23.32
C GLY A 82 -13.81 -9.51 -23.96
N LYS A 83 -15.12 -9.31 -24.16
CA LYS A 83 -15.64 -8.00 -24.61
C LYS A 83 -15.48 -6.97 -23.50
N PRO A 84 -14.93 -5.78 -23.79
CA PRO A 84 -14.75 -4.76 -22.78
C PRO A 84 -16.08 -4.09 -22.40
N VAL A 85 -16.11 -3.58 -21.17
CA VAL A 85 -17.11 -2.62 -20.71
C VAL A 85 -16.46 -1.25 -20.66
N VAL A 86 -17.16 -0.25 -21.22
CA VAL A 86 -16.69 1.14 -21.25
C VAL A 86 -17.56 1.98 -20.34
N SER A 87 -16.93 2.89 -19.59
CA SER A 87 -17.61 3.91 -18.81
C SER A 87 -16.81 5.22 -18.78
N THR A 88 -17.45 6.28 -18.29
CA THR A 88 -16.79 7.57 -18.08
C THR A 88 -16.75 7.88 -16.59
N SER A 89 -15.65 8.48 -16.16
CA SER A 89 -15.44 8.99 -14.82
C SER A 89 -14.93 10.43 -14.85
N GLU A 90 -15.05 11.10 -13.71
CA GLU A 90 -14.37 12.34 -13.43
C GLU A 90 -13.40 12.11 -12.29
N CYS A 91 -12.21 12.70 -12.37
CA CYS A 91 -11.31 12.74 -11.23
C CYS A 91 -10.75 14.13 -10.97
N THR A 92 -10.42 14.40 -9.72
CA THR A 92 -9.77 15.64 -9.29
C THR A 92 -8.52 15.32 -8.51
N ASN A 93 -7.40 15.83 -9.00
CA ASN A 93 -6.08 15.74 -8.39
C ASN A 93 -5.75 17.01 -7.62
N LYS A 94 -5.20 16.86 -6.42
CA LYS A 94 -4.73 17.98 -5.61
C LYS A 94 -3.55 17.58 -4.74
N MET A 95 -2.47 18.36 -4.80
CA MET A 95 -1.38 18.27 -3.84
C MET A 95 -1.84 18.69 -2.44
N ILE A 96 -1.40 17.94 -1.43
CA ILE A 96 -1.66 18.16 -0.02
C ILE A 96 -0.36 18.10 0.79
N PHE A 97 -0.43 18.51 2.07
CA PHE A 97 0.71 18.52 3.00
C PHE A 97 1.94 19.23 2.42
N ASP A 98 1.71 20.46 1.94
CA ASP A 98 2.70 21.34 1.28
C ASP A 98 3.45 20.67 0.12
N GLY A 99 2.72 19.92 -0.73
CA GLY A 99 3.28 19.36 -1.95
C GLY A 99 3.95 17.99 -1.78
N ARG A 100 3.66 17.26 -0.69
CA ARG A 100 4.25 15.93 -0.45
C ARG A 100 3.48 14.78 -1.08
N TYR A 101 2.16 14.89 -1.10
CA TYR A 101 1.27 13.85 -1.61
C TYR A 101 0.22 14.47 -2.52
N GLN A 102 -0.20 13.74 -3.54
CA GLN A 102 -1.36 14.06 -4.35
C GLN A 102 -2.53 13.18 -3.90
N VAL A 103 -3.66 13.80 -3.59
CA VAL A 103 -4.93 13.09 -3.44
C VAL A 103 -5.66 13.14 -4.76
N THR A 104 -6.19 12.01 -5.17
CA THR A 104 -7.09 11.90 -6.30
C THR A 104 -8.45 11.42 -5.82
N ASN A 105 -9.52 12.11 -6.21
CA ASN A 105 -10.89 11.65 -5.99
C ASN A 105 -11.53 11.29 -7.32
N HIS A 106 -12.13 10.11 -7.42
CA HIS A 106 -12.86 9.63 -8.60
C HIS A 106 -14.36 9.54 -8.31
N LYS A 107 -15.15 9.92 -9.32
CA LYS A 107 -16.59 9.67 -9.38
C LYS A 107 -16.95 9.17 -10.77
N GLY A 108 -17.82 8.18 -10.85
CA GLY A 108 -18.22 7.66 -12.15
C GLY A 108 -19.32 6.61 -12.07
N ASN A 109 -19.41 5.83 -13.13
CA ASN A 109 -20.29 4.67 -13.20
C ASN A 109 -19.46 3.41 -13.45
N PHE A 110 -19.78 2.35 -12.72
CA PHE A 110 -19.22 1.02 -12.92
C PHE A 110 -20.38 0.04 -13.05
N MET A 111 -20.55 -0.57 -14.23
CA MET A 111 -21.59 -1.59 -14.49
C MET A 111 -23.02 -1.14 -14.10
N GLY A 112 -23.36 0.13 -14.30
CA GLY A 112 -24.66 0.70 -13.93
C GLY A 112 -24.76 1.20 -12.49
N MET A 113 -23.75 0.97 -11.66
CA MET A 113 -23.69 1.44 -10.26
C MET A 113 -22.87 2.73 -10.14
N SER A 114 -23.19 3.56 -9.15
CA SER A 114 -22.39 4.74 -8.82
C SER A 114 -21.05 4.30 -8.23
N PHE A 115 -19.96 4.83 -8.79
CA PHE A 115 -18.60 4.53 -8.36
C PHE A 115 -17.99 5.76 -7.68
N GLU A 116 -17.35 5.54 -6.53
CA GLU A 116 -16.54 6.53 -5.83
C GLU A 116 -15.24 5.88 -5.38
N GLY A 117 -14.12 6.57 -5.63
CA GLY A 117 -12.80 6.10 -5.25
C GLY A 117 -11.88 7.23 -4.84
N MET A 118 -10.87 6.92 -4.04
CA MET A 118 -9.86 7.86 -3.61
C MET A 118 -8.48 7.22 -3.63
N GLY A 119 -7.52 7.93 -4.22
CA GLY A 119 -6.12 7.58 -4.23
C GLY A 119 -5.26 8.58 -3.48
N ILE A 120 -4.16 8.11 -2.90
CA ILE A 120 -3.06 8.96 -2.43
C ILE A 120 -1.77 8.48 -3.09
N THR A 121 -1.14 9.35 -3.86
CA THR A 121 0.15 9.07 -4.50
C THR A 121 1.22 10.03 -3.96
N GLY A 122 2.41 9.52 -3.69
CA GLY A 122 3.56 10.31 -3.24
C GLY A 122 4.88 9.74 -3.74
N TYR A 123 5.97 10.41 -3.39
CA TYR A 123 7.32 9.92 -3.65
C TYR A 123 8.13 9.90 -2.36
N ASP A 124 8.53 8.71 -1.93
CA ASP A 124 9.38 8.51 -0.77
C ASP A 124 10.81 8.89 -1.12
N ASN A 125 11.27 10.04 -0.63
CA ASN A 125 12.62 10.54 -0.87
C ASN A 125 13.72 9.65 -0.28
N SER A 126 13.42 8.83 0.72
CA SER A 126 14.38 7.92 1.33
C SER A 126 14.49 6.63 0.51
N LYS A 127 13.35 6.00 0.22
CA LYS A 127 13.29 4.77 -0.60
C LYS A 127 13.51 5.01 -2.09
N LYS A 128 13.39 6.26 -2.55
CA LYS A 128 13.43 6.67 -3.96
C LYS A 128 12.35 6.00 -4.82
N LYS A 129 11.18 5.76 -4.23
CA LYS A 129 10.05 5.10 -4.90
C LYS A 129 8.79 5.94 -4.84
N PHE A 130 7.94 5.79 -5.85
CA PHE A 130 6.55 6.19 -5.72
C PHE A 130 5.83 5.23 -4.78
N VAL A 131 4.87 5.78 -4.04
CA VAL A 131 3.94 5.03 -3.20
C VAL A 131 2.53 5.42 -3.61
N SER A 132 1.63 4.45 -3.69
CA SER A 132 0.23 4.67 -4.01
C SER A 132 -0.65 3.84 -3.08
N ASN A 133 -1.73 4.45 -2.60
CA ASN A 133 -2.82 3.75 -1.94
C ASN A 133 -4.13 4.05 -2.66
N TRP A 134 -5.03 3.07 -2.66
CA TRP A 134 -6.35 3.20 -3.25
C TRP A 134 -7.44 2.56 -2.38
N ILE A 135 -8.58 3.23 -2.30
CA ILE A 135 -9.83 2.77 -1.70
C ILE A 135 -11.02 3.16 -2.58
N ASP A 136 -12.08 2.36 -2.59
CA ASP A 136 -13.30 2.67 -3.32
C ASP A 136 -14.54 2.03 -2.67
N ASN A 137 -15.72 2.30 -3.23
CA ASN A 137 -16.99 1.77 -2.76
C ASN A 137 -17.35 0.39 -3.33
N MET A 138 -16.43 -0.29 -4.02
CA MET A 138 -16.61 -1.64 -4.57
C MET A 138 -16.00 -2.73 -3.68
N GLY A 139 -15.27 -2.35 -2.63
CA GLY A 139 -14.69 -3.27 -1.66
C GLY A 139 -14.36 -2.61 -0.32
N THR A 140 -13.81 -3.41 0.60
CA THR A 140 -13.36 -2.94 1.93
C THR A 140 -11.86 -3.13 2.15
N GLY A 141 -11.16 -3.66 1.15
CA GLY A 141 -9.70 -3.77 1.15
C GLY A 141 -9.04 -2.46 0.76
N ILE A 142 -7.78 -2.30 1.17
CA ILE A 142 -6.92 -1.19 0.76
C ILE A 142 -5.88 -1.76 -0.19
N MET A 143 -5.72 -1.15 -1.36
CA MET A 143 -4.62 -1.47 -2.25
C MET A 143 -3.43 -0.59 -1.89
N TYR A 144 -2.25 -1.20 -1.77
CA TYR A 144 -0.97 -0.49 -1.63
C TYR A 144 -0.02 -0.94 -2.72
N MET A 145 0.64 0.02 -3.36
CA MET A 145 1.62 -0.24 -4.41
C MET A 145 2.84 0.65 -4.25
N GLU A 146 4.00 0.13 -4.66
CA GLU A 146 5.22 0.91 -4.85
C GLU A 146 5.60 0.90 -6.33
N GLY A 147 6.18 2.00 -6.82
CA GLY A 147 6.54 2.09 -8.22
C GLY A 147 7.82 2.86 -8.50
N ASP A 148 8.40 2.58 -9.66
CA ASP A 148 9.64 3.19 -10.13
C ASP A 148 9.37 4.12 -11.32
N TRP A 149 10.11 5.24 -11.39
CA TRP A 149 10.07 6.14 -12.54
C TRP A 149 10.77 5.52 -13.75
N ASN A 150 10.10 5.46 -14.88
CA ASN A 150 10.71 5.16 -16.17
C ASN A 150 10.80 6.43 -17.03
N PRO A 151 11.98 7.08 -17.13
CA PRO A 151 12.13 8.32 -17.88
C PRO A 151 11.94 8.13 -19.40
N SER A 152 12.29 6.96 -19.95
CA SER A 152 12.18 6.68 -21.38
C SER A 152 10.72 6.59 -21.85
N LYS A 153 9.85 6.08 -20.97
CA LYS A 153 8.42 5.93 -21.22
C LYS A 153 7.58 7.05 -20.63
N LYS A 154 8.19 7.94 -19.84
CA LYS A 154 7.49 8.94 -19.01
C LYS A 154 6.36 8.29 -18.21
N SER A 155 6.67 7.17 -17.55
CA SER A 155 5.68 6.36 -16.85
C SER A 155 6.16 5.94 -15.47
N ILE A 156 5.21 5.64 -14.59
CA ILE A 156 5.45 4.96 -13.31
C ILE A 156 4.91 3.55 -13.46
N GLU A 157 5.73 2.54 -13.14
CA GLU A 157 5.27 1.16 -13.04
C GLU A 157 5.09 0.81 -11.57
N PHE A 158 3.85 0.69 -11.12
CA PHE A 158 3.50 0.30 -9.75
C PHE A 158 3.33 -1.21 -9.66
N LYS A 159 3.82 -1.79 -8.57
CA LYS A 159 3.57 -3.18 -8.18
C LYS A 159 3.14 -3.22 -6.73
N GLY A 160 2.15 -4.04 -6.43
CA GLY A 160 1.55 -4.09 -5.11
C GLY A 160 0.64 -5.28 -4.94
N LYS A 161 -0.21 -5.21 -3.93
CA LYS A 161 -1.19 -6.25 -3.63
C LYS A 161 -2.53 -5.63 -3.34
N MET A 162 -3.58 -6.37 -3.66
CA MET A 162 -4.91 -6.11 -3.16
C MET A 162 -5.57 -7.41 -2.69
N THR A 163 -6.52 -7.27 -1.78
CA THR A 163 -7.33 -8.40 -1.33
C THR A 163 -8.05 -9.05 -2.51
N ASP A 164 -8.00 -10.38 -2.57
CA ASP A 164 -8.73 -11.14 -3.56
C ASP A 164 -10.08 -11.60 -2.97
N PRO A 165 -11.21 -11.00 -3.37
CA PRO A 165 -12.52 -11.32 -2.81
C PRO A 165 -12.98 -12.76 -3.15
N THR A 166 -12.36 -13.41 -4.14
CA THR A 166 -12.70 -14.79 -4.52
C THR A 166 -11.97 -15.83 -3.68
N ARG A 167 -10.91 -15.43 -2.96
CA ARG A 167 -10.08 -16.31 -2.13
C ARG A 167 -9.95 -15.73 -0.72
N PRO A 168 -10.84 -16.11 0.22
CA PRO A 168 -10.87 -15.55 1.57
C PRO A 168 -9.50 -15.56 2.28
N GLY A 169 -9.10 -14.40 2.79
CA GLY A 169 -7.82 -14.22 3.51
C GLY A 169 -6.57 -14.28 2.62
N LYS A 170 -6.73 -14.15 1.29
CA LYS A 170 -5.63 -14.09 0.33
C LYS A 170 -5.63 -12.77 -0.42
N ASP A 171 -4.43 -12.39 -0.83
CA ASP A 171 -4.22 -11.28 -1.75
C ASP A 171 -3.92 -11.81 -3.16
N CYS A 172 -4.08 -10.92 -4.13
CA CYS A 172 -3.50 -11.04 -5.45
C CYS A 172 -2.40 -9.97 -5.61
N GLU A 173 -1.32 -10.33 -6.31
CA GLU A 173 -0.38 -9.34 -6.83
C GLU A 173 -1.14 -8.40 -7.75
N MET A 174 -0.74 -7.13 -7.83
CA MET A 174 -1.16 -6.20 -8.87
C MET A 174 -0.10 -5.30 -9.46
N ARG A 175 -0.36 -4.86 -10.70
CA ARG A 175 0.53 -4.01 -11.47
C ARG A 175 -0.25 -2.92 -12.20
N GLU A 176 0.26 -1.69 -12.11
CA GLU A 176 -0.25 -0.55 -12.86
C GLU A 176 0.90 0.10 -13.64
N VAL A 177 0.57 0.65 -14.81
CA VAL A 177 1.46 1.52 -15.59
C VAL A 177 0.76 2.85 -15.80
N TYR A 178 1.28 3.90 -15.17
CA TYR A 178 0.73 5.24 -15.29
C TYR A 178 1.64 6.11 -16.14
N THR A 179 1.17 6.51 -17.32
CA THR A 179 1.94 7.19 -18.35
C THR A 179 1.50 8.64 -18.51
N PHE A 180 2.47 9.55 -18.46
CA PHE A 180 2.30 10.98 -18.67
C PHE A 180 2.57 11.31 -20.15
N VAL A 181 1.51 11.30 -20.97
CA VAL A 181 1.62 11.52 -22.43
C VAL A 181 2.01 12.99 -22.69
N ASP A 182 1.24 13.91 -22.13
CA ASP A 182 1.48 15.35 -22.13
C ASP A 182 0.78 16.01 -20.93
N ASP A 183 0.77 17.35 -20.88
CA ASP A 183 0.19 18.11 -19.75
C ASP A 183 -1.33 17.94 -19.60
N ASN A 184 -2.01 17.44 -20.63
CA ASN A 184 -3.47 17.33 -20.70
C ASN A 184 -3.96 15.91 -20.98
N ASN A 185 -3.05 14.95 -21.19
CA ASN A 185 -3.38 13.55 -21.51
C ASN A 185 -2.53 12.59 -20.68
N GLN A 186 -3.18 11.63 -20.03
CA GLN A 186 -2.53 10.59 -19.24
C GLN A 186 -3.22 9.24 -19.45
N ILE A 187 -2.49 8.15 -19.24
CA ILE A 187 -3.02 6.79 -19.41
C ILE A 187 -2.65 5.97 -18.18
N LEU A 188 -3.65 5.35 -17.55
CA LEU A 188 -3.45 4.33 -16.55
C LEU A 188 -3.82 2.97 -17.15
N GLU A 189 -2.93 2.01 -17.05
CA GLU A 189 -3.19 0.61 -17.40
C GLU A 189 -3.06 -0.23 -16.15
N MET A 190 -4.09 -1.01 -15.81
CA MET A 190 -4.07 -1.98 -14.73
C MET A 190 -4.03 -3.39 -15.30
N TYR A 191 -3.21 -4.23 -14.69
CA TYR A 191 -3.12 -5.64 -15.00
C TYR A 191 -3.66 -6.43 -13.81
N GLY A 192 -4.16 -7.64 -14.05
CA GLY A 192 -4.99 -8.51 -13.18
C GLY A 192 -4.59 -9.98 -13.32
N PRO A 193 -4.60 -10.84 -12.28
CA PRO A 193 -4.69 -12.27 -12.53
C PRO A 193 -6.07 -12.59 -13.10
N ASP A 194 -6.11 -13.39 -14.17
CA ASP A 194 -7.35 -13.97 -14.69
C ASP A 194 -7.93 -14.94 -13.64
N SER A 195 -9.20 -14.76 -13.30
CA SER A 195 -9.86 -15.56 -12.25
C SER A 195 -9.93 -17.06 -12.56
N LYS A 196 -9.85 -17.45 -13.84
CA LYS A 196 -9.89 -18.84 -14.30
C LYS A 196 -8.49 -19.44 -14.41
N THR A 197 -7.51 -18.67 -14.89
CA THR A 197 -6.17 -19.21 -15.21
C THR A 197 -5.05 -18.76 -14.27
N GLY A 198 -5.27 -17.68 -13.51
CA GLY A 198 -4.26 -17.01 -12.69
C GLY A 198 -3.20 -16.25 -13.46
N LYS A 199 -3.24 -16.24 -14.81
CA LYS A 199 -2.28 -15.49 -15.64
C LYS A 199 -2.57 -14.00 -15.59
N GLU A 200 -1.51 -13.20 -15.60
CA GLU A 200 -1.66 -11.74 -15.68
C GLU A 200 -2.19 -11.34 -17.07
N TYR A 201 -3.21 -10.49 -17.10
CA TYR A 201 -3.75 -9.85 -18.30
C TYR A 201 -4.15 -8.40 -17.99
N LYS A 202 -4.41 -7.59 -19.01
CA LYS A 202 -4.86 -6.21 -18.82
C LYS A 202 -6.34 -6.19 -18.41
N THR A 203 -6.62 -5.72 -17.19
CA THR A 203 -7.98 -5.65 -16.65
C THR A 203 -8.61 -4.28 -16.85
N MET A 204 -7.81 -3.22 -16.91
CA MET A 204 -8.32 -1.87 -17.04
C MET A 204 -7.38 -0.98 -17.87
N GLU A 205 -7.98 -0.06 -18.61
CA GLU A 205 -7.33 1.12 -19.18
C GLU A 205 -8.17 2.34 -18.81
N ILE A 206 -7.54 3.42 -18.38
CA ILE A 206 -8.19 4.72 -18.27
C ILE A 206 -7.39 5.73 -19.06
N LYS A 207 -8.05 6.40 -20.00
CA LYS A 207 -7.51 7.57 -20.70
C LYS A 207 -8.04 8.82 -20.03
N PHE A 208 -7.15 9.56 -19.38
CA PHE A 208 -7.49 10.82 -18.73
C PHE A 208 -7.23 11.99 -19.68
N MET A 209 -8.22 12.86 -19.79
CA MET A 209 -8.13 14.14 -20.49
C MET A 209 -8.45 15.27 -19.51
N ARG A 210 -7.57 16.27 -19.44
CA ARG A 210 -7.76 17.41 -18.54
C ARG A 210 -9.02 18.18 -18.94
N LYS A 211 -9.87 18.50 -17.96
CA LYS A 211 -11.00 19.41 -18.19
C LYS A 211 -10.47 20.84 -18.35
N LYS A 212 -10.94 21.50 -19.41
CA LYS A 212 -10.67 22.90 -19.69
C LYS A 212 -11.56 23.81 -18.84
#